data_AF-A0A849QQ75-F1
#
_entry.id   AF-A0A849QQ75-F1
#
_cell.length_a   1.000
_cell.length_b   1.000
_cell.length_c   1.000
_cell.angle_alpha   90.00
_cell.angle_beta   90.00
_cell.angle_gamma   90.00
#
_symmetry.space_group_name_H-M   'P 1'
#
loop_
_entity.id
_entity.type
_entity.pdbx_description
1 polymer ?
#
loop_
_entity_poly.entity_id
_entity_poly.type
_entity_poly.pdbx_seq_one_letter_code
_entity_poly.pdbx_strand_id
1 'polypeptide(L)'
;MEKRKSVKGEIMQTQINFENFSLNVDVISRLKAKGVLRVNFGIGSMGIEGDEELTSQLLKEARLSEDAFHKNVEEILMISYNILGNHKKTLILNLKETDDFIENKIELIEEKFLDDSIKAKFLLNSLYKTNILDKFDWEIITKYHQEGKQLEELPVAILRFRIKHPFSDSPPVEKTKTFVFETISEEIDDLISELENVRNQLMRVSGRVK
;
A
#
# COMPACT_ATOMS: atom_id res chain seq x y z
N MET A 1 -33.06 17.51 21.06
CA MET A 1 -32.43 18.12 19.88
C MET A 1 -30.94 18.23 20.16
N GLU A 2 -30.18 17.19 19.83
CA GLU A 2 -28.72 17.21 19.97
C GLU A 2 -28.10 17.88 18.75
N LYS A 3 -27.24 18.88 19.02
CA LYS A 3 -26.52 19.67 18.02
C LYS A 3 -25.55 18.75 17.27
N ARG A 4 -25.81 18.50 15.99
CA ARG A 4 -24.83 17.92 15.06
C ARG A 4 -23.62 18.85 15.01
N LYS A 5 -22.49 18.42 15.56
CA LYS A 5 -21.19 19.05 15.29
C LYS A 5 -20.89 18.83 13.80
N SER A 6 -20.91 19.92 13.03
CA SER A 6 -20.41 19.91 11.65
C SER A 6 -18.92 19.59 11.71
N VAL A 7 -18.51 18.45 11.13
CA VAL A 7 -17.12 18.21 10.77
C VAL A 7 -16.81 19.20 9.65
N LYS A 8 -16.23 20.36 10.01
CA LYS A 8 -15.63 21.25 9.03
C LYS A 8 -14.45 20.48 8.44
N GLY A 9 -14.60 19.97 7.22
CA GLY A 9 -13.45 19.53 6.44
C GLY A 9 -12.51 20.71 6.29
N GLU A 10 -11.25 20.54 6.69
CA GLU A 10 -10.23 21.53 6.42
C GLU A 10 -10.11 21.67 4.90
N ILE A 11 -10.24 22.91 4.42
CA ILE A 11 -10.12 23.23 3.00
C ILE A 11 -8.64 23.12 2.64
N MET A 12 -8.22 22.05 1.98
CA MET A 12 -6.85 21.91 1.47
C MET A 12 -6.66 22.79 0.24
N GLN A 13 -5.68 23.71 0.29
CA GLN A 13 -5.18 24.44 -0.87
C GLN A 13 -3.99 23.67 -1.44
N THR A 14 -4.14 23.11 -2.63
CA THR A 14 -3.08 22.47 -3.39
C THR A 14 -2.37 23.53 -4.24
N GLN A 15 -1.08 23.77 -3.97
CA GLN A 15 -0.21 24.69 -4.75
C GLN A 15 0.51 23.97 -5.90
N ILE A 16 0.00 22.82 -6.35
CA ILE A 16 0.72 21.89 -7.23
C ILE A 16 0.31 22.13 -8.68
N ASN A 17 1.27 22.36 -9.58
CA ASN A 17 0.99 22.45 -11.01
C ASN A 17 0.68 21.05 -11.60
N PHE A 18 -0.14 21.00 -12.64
CA PHE A 18 -0.57 19.73 -13.26
C PHE A 18 0.61 18.92 -13.83
N GLU A 19 1.65 19.59 -14.28
CA GLU A 19 2.86 18.93 -14.81
C GLU A 19 3.53 18.06 -13.74
N ASN A 20 3.80 18.61 -12.55
CA ASN A 20 4.38 17.85 -11.45
C ASN A 20 3.44 16.73 -11.00
N PHE A 21 2.13 16.97 -10.96
CA PHE A 21 1.15 15.95 -10.65
C PHE A 21 1.21 14.79 -11.66
N SER A 22 1.29 15.10 -12.94
CA SER A 22 1.36 14.11 -14.01
C SER A 22 2.65 13.30 -13.96
N LEU A 23 3.79 13.94 -13.73
CA LEU A 23 5.07 13.26 -13.52
C LEU A 23 5.03 12.32 -12.31
N ASN A 24 4.34 12.69 -11.24
CA ASN A 24 4.15 11.83 -10.08
C ASN A 24 3.32 10.58 -10.41
N VAL A 25 2.18 10.77 -11.07
CA VAL A 25 1.35 9.64 -11.51
C VAL A 25 2.15 8.71 -12.43
N ASP A 26 3.02 9.26 -13.28
CA ASP A 26 3.88 8.47 -14.15
C ASP A 26 4.91 7.64 -13.36
N VAL A 27 5.61 8.24 -12.40
CA VAL A 27 6.55 7.53 -11.51
C VAL A 27 5.83 6.40 -10.76
N ILE A 28 4.67 6.67 -10.17
CA ILE A 28 3.87 5.68 -9.45
C ILE A 28 3.44 4.54 -10.39
N SER A 29 2.96 4.87 -11.59
CA SER A 29 2.59 3.90 -12.62
C SER A 29 3.77 3.01 -13.01
N ARG A 30 4.97 3.57 -13.17
CA ARG A 30 6.20 2.82 -13.49
C ARG A 30 6.61 1.88 -12.35
N LEU A 31 6.54 2.32 -11.09
CA LEU A 31 6.76 1.46 -9.92
C LEU A 31 5.73 0.31 -9.86
N LYS A 32 4.46 0.62 -10.15
CA LYS A 32 3.37 -0.37 -10.22
C LYS A 32 3.63 -1.41 -11.31
N ALA A 33 4.00 -0.98 -12.51
CA ALA A 33 4.30 -1.87 -13.64
C ALA A 33 5.48 -2.81 -13.38
N LYS A 34 6.40 -2.43 -12.47
CA LYS A 34 7.51 -3.28 -12.00
C LYS A 34 7.13 -4.22 -10.86
N GLY A 35 5.91 -4.13 -10.34
CA GLY A 35 5.42 -4.98 -9.24
C GLY A 35 6.04 -4.66 -7.88
N VAL A 36 6.70 -3.50 -7.73
CA VAL A 36 7.38 -3.09 -6.49
C VAL A 36 6.59 -2.06 -5.68
N LEU A 37 5.52 -1.49 -6.25
CA LEU A 37 4.67 -0.54 -5.56
C LEU A 37 3.74 -1.24 -4.57
N ARG A 38 3.78 -0.81 -3.31
CA ARG A 38 2.79 -1.11 -2.28
C ARG A 38 1.97 0.13 -2.00
N VAL A 39 0.65 -0.03 -1.93
CA VAL A 39 -0.28 1.06 -1.64
C VAL A 39 -1.08 0.73 -0.38
N ASN A 40 -1.23 1.72 0.50
CA ASN A 40 -2.02 1.63 1.72
C ASN A 40 -3.08 2.74 1.74
N PHE A 41 -4.35 2.36 1.84
CA PHE A 41 -5.50 3.26 2.06
C PHE A 41 -6.04 3.20 3.49
N GLY A 42 -5.16 3.05 4.49
CA GLY A 42 -5.55 2.85 5.88
C GLY A 42 -6.25 4.07 6.49
N ILE A 43 -7.14 3.82 7.46
CA ILE A 43 -7.89 4.87 8.17
C ILE A 43 -6.97 5.78 9.01
N GLY A 44 -5.82 5.25 9.47
CA GLY A 44 -4.81 6.00 10.22
C GLY A 44 -3.62 6.50 9.38
N SER A 45 -3.41 5.95 8.19
CA SER A 45 -2.31 6.33 7.29
C SER A 45 -2.61 5.94 5.85
N MET A 46 -2.47 6.91 4.94
CA MET A 46 -2.42 6.66 3.50
C MET A 46 -0.98 6.85 3.01
N GLY A 47 -0.52 5.95 2.15
CA GLY A 47 0.84 6.06 1.62
C GLY A 47 1.13 5.06 0.53
N ILE A 48 2.25 5.28 -0.14
CA ILE A 48 2.87 4.29 -1.03
C ILE A 48 4.27 3.96 -0.53
N GLU A 49 4.69 2.73 -0.75
CA GLU A 49 6.06 2.28 -0.57
C GLU A 49 6.53 1.66 -1.89
N GLY A 50 7.78 1.92 -2.27
CA GLY A 50 8.40 1.36 -3.47
C GLY A 50 9.82 0.92 -3.16
N ASP A 51 10.48 0.32 -4.15
CA ASP A 51 11.91 0.10 -4.10
C ASP A 51 12.65 1.45 -4.05
N GLU A 52 13.49 1.68 -3.05
CA GLU A 52 14.13 2.97 -2.81
C GLU A 52 15.05 3.37 -3.98
N GLU A 53 15.88 2.44 -4.46
CA GLU A 53 16.84 2.71 -5.53
C GLU A 53 16.13 3.06 -6.85
N LEU A 54 15.13 2.26 -7.22
CA LEU A 54 14.33 2.51 -8.40
C LEU A 54 13.54 3.80 -8.26
N THR A 55 12.96 4.09 -7.10
CA THR A 55 12.24 5.34 -6.85
C THR A 55 13.17 6.53 -7.07
N SER A 56 14.35 6.54 -6.45
CA SER A 56 15.33 7.61 -6.63
C SER A 56 15.80 7.75 -8.09
N GLN A 57 15.93 6.65 -8.83
CA GLN A 57 16.24 6.70 -10.26
C GLN A 57 15.12 7.38 -11.07
N LEU A 58 13.88 6.94 -10.88
CA LEU A 58 12.71 7.46 -11.59
C LEU A 58 12.48 8.95 -11.30
N LEU A 59 12.68 9.37 -10.06
CA LEU A 59 12.60 10.78 -9.66
C LEU A 59 13.65 11.63 -10.38
N LYS A 60 14.89 11.15 -10.49
CA LYS A 60 15.97 11.83 -11.24
C LYS A 60 15.64 11.93 -12.74
N GLU A 61 15.14 10.85 -13.35
CA GLU A 61 14.71 10.83 -14.75
C GLU A 61 13.59 11.86 -15.03
N ALA A 62 12.61 11.93 -14.12
CA ALA A 62 11.50 12.86 -14.19
C ALA A 62 11.87 14.30 -13.78
N ARG A 63 13.11 14.54 -13.30
CA ARG A 63 13.56 15.82 -12.72
C ARG A 63 12.65 16.30 -11.58
N LEU A 64 12.13 15.36 -10.79
CA LEU A 64 11.25 15.61 -9.67
C LEU A 64 12.04 15.50 -8.35
N SER A 65 11.82 16.43 -7.42
CA SER A 65 12.40 16.31 -6.07
C SER A 65 11.60 15.34 -5.20
N GLU A 66 12.25 14.72 -4.20
CA GLU A 66 11.59 13.85 -3.22
C GLU A 66 10.47 14.59 -2.47
N ASP A 67 10.71 15.84 -2.05
CA ASP A 67 9.68 16.65 -1.39
C ASP A 67 8.44 16.89 -2.26
N ALA A 68 8.65 17.16 -3.56
CA ALA A 68 7.54 17.32 -4.50
C ALA A 68 6.83 15.99 -4.75
N PHE A 69 7.57 14.89 -4.73
CA PHE A 69 7.00 13.55 -4.85
C PHE A 69 6.07 13.23 -3.69
N HIS A 70 6.56 13.33 -2.45
CA HIS A 70 5.78 13.00 -1.27
C HIS A 70 4.51 13.85 -1.11
N LYS A 71 4.59 15.16 -1.36
CA LYS A 71 3.41 16.05 -1.31
C LYS A 71 2.35 15.66 -2.33
N ASN A 72 2.76 15.31 -3.55
CA ASN A 72 1.83 14.97 -4.62
C ASN A 72 1.25 13.57 -4.46
N VAL A 73 2.00 12.63 -3.89
CA VAL A 73 1.52 11.29 -3.55
C VAL A 73 0.32 11.35 -2.60
N GLU A 74 0.37 12.18 -1.56
CA GLU A 74 -0.74 12.35 -0.63
C GLU A 74 -2.01 12.83 -1.36
N GLU A 75 -1.87 13.81 -2.25
CA GLU A 75 -2.97 14.30 -3.07
C GLU A 75 -3.52 13.21 -4.00
N ILE A 76 -2.65 12.48 -4.70
CA ILE A 76 -3.03 11.38 -5.59
C ILE A 76 -3.81 10.30 -4.84
N LEU A 77 -3.35 9.92 -3.65
CA LEU A 77 -4.02 8.92 -2.82
C LEU A 77 -5.36 9.41 -2.28
N MET A 78 -5.47 10.70 -1.91
CA MET A 78 -6.72 11.29 -1.47
C MET A 78 -7.77 11.33 -2.59
N ILE A 79 -7.38 11.76 -3.80
CA ILE A 79 -8.26 11.75 -4.97
C ILE A 79 -8.68 10.31 -5.27
N SER A 80 -7.72 9.38 -5.29
CA SER A 80 -7.96 7.95 -5.49
C SER A 80 -8.95 7.36 -4.47
N TYR A 81 -8.78 7.68 -3.18
CA TYR A 81 -9.69 7.25 -2.11
C TYR A 81 -11.13 7.73 -2.36
N ASN A 82 -11.30 9.00 -2.77
CA ASN A 82 -12.61 9.56 -3.07
C ASN A 82 -13.23 8.95 -4.34
N ILE A 83 -12.42 8.66 -5.36
CA ILE A 83 -12.87 7.94 -6.56
C ILE A 83 -13.40 6.56 -6.17
N LEU A 84 -12.59 5.78 -5.45
CA LEU A 84 -12.91 4.40 -5.06
C LEU A 84 -14.07 4.31 -4.06
N GLY A 85 -14.24 5.32 -3.20
CA GLY A 85 -15.35 5.46 -2.27
C GLY A 85 -16.66 5.98 -2.87
N ASN A 86 -16.73 6.22 -4.19
CA ASN A 86 -17.87 6.85 -4.87
C ASN A 86 -18.21 8.26 -4.35
N HIS A 87 -17.21 8.99 -3.88
CA HIS A 87 -17.31 10.36 -3.36
C HIS A 87 -16.78 11.43 -4.33
N LYS A 88 -16.61 11.10 -5.62
CA LYS A 88 -16.11 12.04 -6.66
C LYS A 88 -16.80 13.41 -6.64
N LYS A 89 -18.14 13.43 -6.54
CA LYS A 89 -18.93 14.67 -6.50
C LYS A 89 -18.62 15.53 -5.27
N THR A 90 -18.30 14.90 -4.14
CA THR A 90 -17.92 15.59 -2.90
C THR A 90 -16.50 16.13 -2.97
N LEU A 91 -15.58 15.44 -3.67
CA LEU A 91 -14.22 15.91 -3.92
C LEU A 91 -14.22 17.22 -4.74
N ILE A 92 -14.95 17.26 -5.86
CA ILE A 92 -15.04 18.44 -6.74
C ILE A 92 -15.54 19.67 -5.94
N LEU A 93 -16.50 19.47 -5.04
CA LEU A 93 -17.06 20.55 -4.21
C LEU A 93 -16.09 21.06 -3.12
N ASN A 94 -15.07 20.29 -2.75
CA ASN A 94 -14.18 20.60 -1.62
C ASN A 94 -12.83 21.18 -2.03
N LEU A 95 -12.41 21.02 -3.28
CA LEU A 95 -11.16 21.56 -3.80
C LEU A 95 -11.38 22.98 -4.35
N LYS A 96 -10.49 23.92 -4.02
CA LYS A 96 -10.51 25.31 -4.54
C LYS A 96 -9.81 25.40 -5.91
N GLU A 97 -10.09 24.45 -6.79
CA GLU A 97 -9.54 24.40 -8.15
C GLU A 97 -10.68 24.54 -9.16
N THR A 98 -10.39 24.87 -10.42
CA THR A 98 -11.41 24.87 -11.48
C THR A 98 -11.87 23.44 -11.75
N ASP A 99 -13.17 23.24 -12.02
CA ASP A 99 -13.75 21.92 -12.30
C ASP A 99 -12.93 21.15 -13.34
N ASP A 100 -12.58 21.80 -14.47
CA ASP A 100 -11.74 21.22 -15.54
C ASP A 100 -10.38 20.70 -15.05
N PHE A 101 -9.78 21.34 -14.05
CA PHE A 101 -8.45 20.96 -13.56
C PHE A 101 -8.51 19.73 -12.66
N ILE A 102 -9.55 19.63 -11.84
CA ILE A 102 -9.81 18.45 -11.00
C ILE A 102 -10.20 17.27 -11.88
N GLU A 103 -11.04 17.50 -12.91
CA GLU A 103 -11.45 16.47 -13.87
C GLU A 103 -10.23 15.87 -14.59
N ASN A 104 -9.31 16.71 -15.08
CA ASN A 104 -8.06 16.23 -15.69
C ASN A 104 -7.21 15.36 -14.74
N LYS A 105 -7.13 15.71 -13.45
CA LYS A 105 -6.41 14.90 -12.43
C LYS A 105 -7.10 13.56 -12.21
N ILE A 106 -8.43 13.56 -12.12
CA ILE A 106 -9.24 12.35 -11.95
C ILE A 106 -9.04 11.42 -13.14
N GLU A 107 -9.17 11.92 -14.37
CA GLU A 107 -8.98 11.14 -15.59
C GLU A 107 -7.60 10.49 -15.62
N LEU A 108 -6.55 11.25 -15.33
CA LEU A 108 -5.18 10.73 -15.31
C LEU A 108 -4.97 9.62 -14.26
N ILE A 109 -5.56 9.79 -13.07
CA ILE A 109 -5.52 8.77 -12.01
C ILE A 109 -6.26 7.51 -12.45
N GLU A 110 -7.45 7.64 -13.03
CA GLU A 110 -8.24 6.51 -13.50
C GLU A 110 -7.57 5.75 -14.64
N GLU A 111 -6.88 6.46 -15.53
CA GLU A 111 -6.16 5.86 -16.66
C GLU A 111 -4.87 5.15 -16.22
N LYS A 112 -4.04 5.79 -15.41
CA LYS A 112 -2.67 5.33 -15.16
C LYS A 112 -2.49 4.61 -13.83
N PHE A 113 -3.22 5.03 -12.79
CA PHE A 113 -3.01 4.53 -11.44
C PHE A 113 -4.03 3.46 -11.04
N LEU A 114 -5.33 3.73 -11.22
CA LEU A 114 -6.40 2.86 -10.74
C LEU A 114 -6.65 1.67 -11.67
N ASP A 115 -6.34 0.48 -11.19
CA ASP A 115 -6.71 -0.79 -11.82
C ASP A 115 -7.42 -1.71 -10.82
N ASP A 116 -7.73 -2.93 -11.25
CA ASP A 116 -8.41 -3.92 -10.41
C ASP A 116 -7.59 -4.34 -9.19
N SER A 117 -6.25 -4.26 -9.27
CA SER A 117 -5.36 -4.56 -8.13
C SER A 117 -5.47 -3.47 -7.06
N ILE A 118 -5.39 -2.20 -7.46
CA ILE A 118 -5.56 -1.07 -6.54
C ILE A 118 -6.97 -1.04 -5.94
N LYS A 119 -8.01 -1.32 -6.73
CA LYS A 119 -9.39 -1.47 -6.25
C LYS A 119 -9.52 -2.60 -5.22
N ALA A 120 -8.97 -3.77 -5.51
CA ALA A 120 -8.99 -4.90 -4.58
C ALA A 120 -8.26 -4.57 -3.27
N LYS A 121 -7.11 -3.88 -3.36
CA LYS A 121 -6.37 -3.42 -2.18
C LYS A 121 -7.17 -2.42 -1.35
N PHE A 122 -7.83 -1.46 -1.99
CA PHE A 122 -8.73 -0.52 -1.31
C PHE A 122 -9.87 -1.24 -0.59
N LEU A 123 -10.53 -2.19 -1.26
CA LEU A 123 -11.60 -2.98 -0.64
C LEU A 123 -11.09 -3.80 0.54
N LEU A 124 -9.92 -4.45 0.41
CA LEU A 124 -9.29 -5.16 1.52
C LEU A 124 -9.04 -4.23 2.71
N ASN A 125 -8.41 -3.07 2.48
CA ASN A 125 -8.05 -2.13 3.54
C ASN A 125 -9.27 -1.41 4.16
N SER A 126 -10.38 -1.28 3.44
CA SER A 126 -11.60 -0.64 3.95
C SER A 126 -12.58 -1.61 4.61
N LEU A 127 -12.54 -2.90 4.26
CA LEU A 127 -13.54 -3.88 4.69
C LEU A 127 -12.97 -4.99 5.59
N TYR A 128 -11.66 -4.99 5.89
CA TYR A 128 -11.08 -6.08 6.66
C TYR A 128 -11.70 -6.20 8.05
N LYS A 129 -12.22 -7.39 8.35
CA LYS A 129 -12.76 -7.79 9.66
C LYS A 129 -11.81 -8.69 10.44
N THR A 130 -10.70 -9.06 9.82
CA THR A 130 -9.68 -10.00 10.32
C THR A 130 -8.31 -9.36 10.21
N ASN A 131 -7.29 -9.98 10.81
CA ASN A 131 -5.93 -9.46 10.67
C ASN A 131 -5.49 -9.48 9.20
N ILE A 132 -4.77 -8.44 8.78
CA ILE A 132 -4.15 -8.38 7.45
C ILE A 132 -2.63 -8.46 7.61
N LEU A 133 -1.98 -9.18 6.70
CA LEU A 133 -0.52 -9.14 6.58
C LEU A 133 -0.13 -7.75 6.06
N ASP A 134 0.72 -7.08 6.83
CA ASP A 134 1.14 -5.71 6.55
C ASP A 134 2.58 -5.65 6.04
N LYS A 135 3.51 -6.26 6.78
CA LYS A 135 4.92 -6.31 6.40
C LYS A 135 5.47 -7.72 6.58
N PHE A 136 6.37 -8.09 5.69
CA PHE A 136 7.14 -9.32 5.75
C PHE A 136 8.61 -8.98 5.52
N ASP A 137 9.44 -9.32 6.51
CA ASP A 137 10.90 -9.14 6.48
C ASP A 137 11.56 -10.48 6.85
N TRP A 138 12.80 -10.69 6.43
CA TRP A 138 13.55 -11.91 6.73
C TRP A 138 15.05 -11.63 6.87
N GLU A 139 15.74 -12.51 7.59
CA GLU A 139 17.21 -12.56 7.64
C GLU A 139 17.67 -14.01 7.74
N ILE A 140 18.91 -14.27 7.33
CA ILE A 140 19.53 -15.60 7.46
C ILE A 140 20.63 -15.50 8.52
N ILE A 141 20.59 -16.40 9.48
CA ILE A 141 21.64 -16.58 10.48
C ILE A 141 22.21 -18.00 10.41
N THR A 142 23.42 -18.18 10.91
CA THR A 142 24.01 -19.52 11.09
C THR A 142 24.03 -19.86 12.57
N LYS A 143 23.39 -20.97 12.94
CA LYS A 143 23.44 -21.53 14.29
C LYS A 143 24.52 -22.61 14.35
N TYR A 144 25.15 -22.71 15.50
CA TYR A 144 26.22 -23.67 15.75
C TYR A 144 25.80 -24.60 16.88
N HIS A 145 25.88 -25.91 16.65
CA HIS A 145 25.71 -26.91 17.69
C HIS A 145 27.02 -27.68 17.85
N GLN A 146 27.53 -27.79 19.08
CA GLN A 146 28.74 -28.55 19.35
C GLN A 146 28.37 -29.83 20.09
N GLU A 147 28.56 -30.98 19.44
CA GLU A 147 28.44 -32.29 20.07
C GLU A 147 29.86 -32.90 20.18
N GLY A 148 30.44 -32.81 21.38
CA GLY A 148 31.82 -33.23 21.64
C GLY A 148 32.86 -32.39 20.90
N LYS A 149 33.58 -33.01 19.94
CA LYS A 149 34.61 -32.34 19.10
C LYS A 149 34.10 -31.89 17.73
N GLN A 150 32.88 -32.23 17.36
CA GLN A 150 32.28 -31.80 16.09
C GLN A 150 31.47 -30.53 16.30
N LEU A 151 31.62 -29.59 15.37
CA LEU A 151 30.84 -28.37 15.26
C LEU A 151 29.92 -28.54 14.05
N GLU A 152 28.62 -28.51 14.27
CA GLU A 152 27.61 -28.54 13.23
C GLU A 152 27.09 -27.12 12.99
N GLU A 153 27.06 -26.73 11.72
CA GLU A 153 26.52 -25.45 11.27
C GLU A 153 25.13 -25.68 10.66
N LEU A 154 24.14 -24.93 11.14
CA LEU A 154 22.77 -24.97 10.64
C LEU A 154 22.35 -23.57 10.20
N PRO A 155 22.21 -23.30 8.89
CA PRO A 155 21.60 -22.07 8.42
C PRO A 155 20.11 -22.06 8.77
N VAL A 156 19.65 -20.95 9.35
CA VAL A 156 18.27 -20.75 9.79
C VAL A 156 17.79 -19.38 9.28
N ALA A 157 16.59 -19.35 8.70
CA ALA A 157 15.93 -18.10 8.37
C ALA A 157 15.10 -17.61 9.56
N ILE A 158 15.24 -16.33 9.91
CA ILE A 158 14.33 -15.64 10.83
C ILE A 158 13.32 -14.88 9.98
N LEU A 159 12.06 -15.28 10.06
CA LEU A 159 10.94 -14.64 9.38
C LEU A 159 10.20 -13.71 10.33
N ARG A 160 9.91 -12.48 9.89
CA ARG A 160 9.18 -11.47 10.66
C ARG A 160 7.92 -11.05 9.92
N PHE A 161 6.76 -11.37 10.48
CA PHE A 161 5.46 -11.01 9.94
C PHE A 161 4.82 -9.94 10.81
N ARG A 162 4.64 -8.73 10.29
CA ARG A 162 3.83 -7.69 10.91
C ARG A 162 2.40 -7.81 10.41
N ILE A 163 1.45 -7.97 11.32
CA ILE A 163 0.02 -7.94 11.03
C ILE A 163 -0.62 -6.67 11.54
N LYS A 164 -1.66 -6.20 10.86
CA LYS A 164 -2.58 -5.16 11.33
C LYS A 164 -3.88 -5.80 11.82
N HIS A 165 -4.31 -5.40 13.01
CA HIS A 165 -5.58 -5.85 13.59
C HIS A 165 -6.76 -5.04 13.06
N PRO A 166 -7.96 -5.64 12.96
CA PRO A 166 -9.19 -4.90 12.69
C PRO A 166 -9.44 -3.86 13.77
N PHE A 167 -10.04 -2.74 13.39
CA PHE A 167 -10.37 -1.67 14.32
C PHE A 167 -11.41 -2.15 15.34
N SER A 168 -11.04 -2.13 16.61
CA SER A 168 -11.93 -2.43 17.74
C SER A 168 -12.35 -1.20 18.53
N ASP A 169 -11.66 -0.07 18.32
CA ASP A 169 -11.72 1.10 19.20
C ASP A 169 -12.49 2.26 18.55
N SER A 170 -13.01 3.18 19.38
CA SER A 170 -13.64 4.44 18.96
C SER A 170 -13.04 5.62 19.76
N PRO A 171 -12.22 6.50 19.16
CA PRO A 171 -11.86 6.57 17.73
C PRO A 171 -10.97 5.38 17.29
N PRO A 172 -10.97 5.04 15.99
CA PRO A 172 -10.18 3.93 15.47
C PRO A 172 -8.68 4.17 15.67
N VAL A 173 -8.00 3.21 16.28
CA VAL A 173 -6.54 3.19 16.45
C VAL A 173 -5.97 1.98 15.73
N GLU A 174 -4.94 2.21 14.91
CA GLU A 174 -4.24 1.16 14.20
C GLU A 174 -3.35 0.36 15.18
N LYS A 175 -3.61 -0.94 15.31
CA LYS A 175 -2.85 -1.85 16.16
C LYS A 175 -2.08 -2.84 15.30
N THR A 176 -0.78 -2.93 15.52
CA THR A 176 0.08 -3.91 14.85
C THR A 176 0.65 -4.91 15.82
N LYS A 177 0.92 -6.12 15.33
CA LYS A 177 1.63 -7.17 16.06
C LYS A 177 2.65 -7.82 15.14
N THR A 178 3.85 -8.02 15.64
CA THR A 178 4.90 -8.75 14.92
C THR A 178 5.04 -10.16 15.48
N PHE A 179 5.00 -11.14 14.59
CA PHE A 179 5.38 -12.52 14.89
C PHE A 179 6.74 -12.80 14.28
N VAL A 180 7.58 -13.50 15.04
CA VAL A 180 8.93 -13.89 14.62
C VAL A 180 9.04 -15.40 14.71
N PHE A 181 9.50 -16.02 13.63
CA PHE A 181 9.68 -17.46 13.53
C PHE A 181 11.08 -17.76 13.04
N GLU A 182 11.63 -18.87 13.49
CA GLU A 182 12.83 -19.47 12.93
C GLU A 182 12.42 -20.67 12.10
N THR A 183 13.06 -20.86 10.95
CA THR A 183 12.71 -21.93 10.02
C THR A 183 13.91 -22.36 9.18
N ILE A 184 13.87 -23.58 8.67
CA ILE A 184 14.90 -24.15 7.80
C ILE A 184 14.43 -24.20 6.33
N SER A 185 15.32 -24.54 5.39
CA SER A 185 14.99 -24.55 3.97
C SER A 185 13.81 -25.47 3.62
N GLU A 186 13.73 -26.66 4.22
CA GLU A 186 12.65 -27.62 3.95
C GLU A 186 11.26 -27.06 4.31
N GLU A 187 11.14 -26.43 5.48
CA GLU A 187 9.89 -25.78 5.91
C GLU A 187 9.51 -24.56 5.05
N ILE A 188 10.50 -23.86 4.48
CA ILE A 188 10.27 -22.78 3.51
C ILE A 188 9.67 -23.34 2.21
N ASP A 189 10.16 -24.47 1.72
CA ASP A 189 9.66 -25.10 0.50
C ASP A 189 8.19 -25.54 0.65
N ASP A 190 7.83 -26.07 1.83
CA ASP A 190 6.45 -26.38 2.19
C ASP A 190 5.58 -25.12 2.23
N LEU A 191 6.07 -24.03 2.84
CA LEU A 191 5.36 -22.76 2.90
C LEU A 191 5.13 -22.16 1.50
N ILE A 192 6.12 -22.20 0.62
CA ILE A 192 6.00 -21.74 -0.76
C ILE A 192 4.89 -22.52 -1.47
N SER A 193 4.92 -23.85 -1.36
CA SER A 193 3.94 -24.74 -1.99
C SER A 193 2.50 -24.43 -1.54
N GLU A 194 2.29 -24.23 -0.24
CA GLU A 194 0.98 -23.86 0.30
C GLU A 194 0.51 -22.46 -0.14
N LEU A 195 1.40 -21.47 -0.14
CA LEU A 195 1.07 -20.12 -0.59
C LEU A 195 0.73 -20.07 -2.10
N GLU A 196 1.44 -20.85 -2.93
CA GLU A 196 1.11 -21.01 -4.34
C GLU A 196 -0.26 -21.66 -4.54
N ASN A 197 -0.59 -22.69 -3.75
CA ASN A 197 -1.91 -23.31 -3.76
C ASN A 197 -3.01 -22.30 -3.40
N VAL A 198 -2.83 -21.52 -2.32
CA VAL A 198 -3.77 -20.45 -1.93
C VAL A 198 -3.93 -19.42 -3.07
N ARG A 199 -2.83 -18.96 -3.67
CA ARG A 199 -2.86 -18.02 -4.81
C ARG A 199 -3.65 -18.58 -5.99
N ASN A 200 -3.38 -19.83 -6.37
CA ASN A 200 -4.07 -20.50 -7.48
C ASN A 200 -5.58 -20.63 -7.21
N GLN A 201 -5.98 -20.91 -5.98
CA GLN A 201 -7.39 -20.95 -5.59
C GLN A 201 -8.05 -19.58 -5.67
N LEU A 202 -7.40 -18.52 -5.18
CA LEU A 202 -7.91 -17.14 -5.28
C LEU A 202 -8.12 -16.74 -6.75
N MET A 203 -7.16 -17.02 -7.63
CA MET A 203 -7.28 -16.72 -9.06
C MET A 203 -8.44 -17.46 -9.74
N ARG A 204 -8.67 -18.72 -9.36
CA ARG A 204 -9.81 -19.52 -9.87
C ARG A 204 -11.16 -18.96 -9.44
N VAL A 205 -11.27 -18.48 -8.20
CA VAL A 205 -12.51 -17.89 -7.68
C VAL A 205 -12.77 -16.53 -8.33
N SER A 206 -11.76 -15.67 -8.41
CA SER A 206 -11.89 -14.36 -9.05
C SER A 206 -12.25 -14.44 -10.54
N GLY A 207 -11.79 -15.47 -11.26
CA GLY A 207 -12.17 -15.70 -12.66
C GLY A 207 -13.62 -16.18 -12.87
N ARG A 208 -14.34 -16.55 -11.81
CA ARG A 208 -15.76 -16.97 -11.86
C ARG A 208 -16.74 -15.84 -11.57
N VAL A 209 -16.25 -14.69 -11.11
CA VAL A 209 -17.05 -13.48 -10.91
C VAL A 209 -16.94 -12.63 -12.17
N LYS A 210 -17.82 -12.90 -13.15
CA LYS A 210 -18.05 -12.06 -14.33
C LYS A 210 -19.54 -11.81 -14.49
#